data_AF-A0A7S2YUX2-F1
#
_entry.id   AF-A0A7S2YUX2-F1
#
_cell.length_a   1.000
_cell.length_b   1.000
_cell.length_c   1.000
_cell.angle_alpha   90.00
_cell.angle_beta   90.00
_cell.angle_gamma   90.00
#
_symmetry.space_group_name_H-M   'P 1'
#
loop_
_entity.id
_entity.type
_entity.pdbx_description
1 polymer ?
#
loop_
_entity_poly.entity_id
_entity_poly.type
_entity_poly.pdbx_seq_one_letter_code
_entity_poly.pdbx_strand_id
1 'polypeptide(L)'
;YVPNVLDDDVASTLLEKLGACKGPGDVENSTALGSLWHQYTDDNGPQDRLAAYWGDTCCDFWFVGLLLHPAPWPANLPELLSARRAAQQAAEYCQRRYGGKLDATKLTSCLANYYRRGQGHIDAHGDEVRAHGEDKYVISISLGGPREFVLTERGGSQREMRLQLEHGSALVMRGEDMQTAWKHALPLEGNDAPARVGLTFRSIVPGYEHFVKKL
;
A
#
# COMPACT_ATOMS: atom_id res chain seq x y z
N TYR A 1 4.48 8.18 -11.02
CA TYR A 1 4.97 6.82 -11.24
C TYR A 1 6.48 6.89 -11.40
N VAL A 2 7.22 6.08 -10.64
CA VAL A 2 8.68 5.97 -10.69
C VAL A 2 9.00 4.49 -10.92
N PRO A 3 9.44 4.10 -12.13
CA PRO A 3 9.79 2.71 -12.40
C PRO A 3 11.09 2.33 -11.69
N ASN A 4 11.26 1.04 -11.37
CA ASN A 4 12.51 0.44 -10.89
C ASN A 4 13.17 1.21 -9.74
N VAL A 5 12.39 1.65 -8.74
CA VAL A 5 12.93 2.40 -7.60
C VAL A 5 13.48 1.47 -6.52
N LEU A 6 12.91 0.28 -6.41
CA LEU A 6 13.43 -0.77 -5.55
C LEU A 6 14.29 -1.69 -6.41
N ASP A 7 15.51 -1.94 -5.97
CA ASP A 7 16.43 -2.89 -6.58
C ASP A 7 15.78 -4.27 -6.77
N ASP A 8 16.00 -4.90 -7.92
CA ASP A 8 15.33 -6.14 -8.33
C ASP A 8 15.63 -7.32 -7.40
N ASP A 9 16.86 -7.44 -6.90
CA ASP A 9 17.25 -8.50 -5.97
C ASP A 9 16.55 -8.30 -4.62
N VAL A 10 16.49 -7.04 -4.15
CA VAL A 10 15.76 -6.67 -2.92
C VAL A 10 14.26 -6.91 -3.08
N ALA A 11 13.67 -6.51 -4.21
CA ALA A 11 12.25 -6.67 -4.50
C ALA A 11 11.84 -8.15 -4.59
N SER A 12 12.65 -8.97 -5.26
CA SER A 12 12.46 -10.41 -5.38
C SER A 12 12.59 -11.12 -4.03
N THR A 13 13.65 -10.80 -3.26
CA THR A 13 13.87 -11.35 -1.92
C THR A 13 12.72 -10.98 -0.97
N LEU A 14 12.25 -9.73 -1.02
CA LEU A 14 11.12 -9.29 -0.22
C LEU A 14 9.84 -10.05 -0.57
N LEU A 15 9.54 -10.19 -1.86
CA LEU A 15 8.37 -10.92 -2.34
C LEU A 15 8.38 -12.39 -1.87
N GLU A 16 9.55 -13.06 -1.96
CA GLU A 16 9.73 -14.43 -1.50
C GLU A 16 9.50 -14.55 0.02
N LYS A 17 10.14 -13.69 0.83
CA LYS A 17 10.00 -13.70 2.28
C LYS A 17 8.58 -13.37 2.75
N LEU A 18 7.86 -12.55 2.00
CA LEU A 18 6.44 -12.28 2.24
C LEU A 18 5.54 -13.49 1.94
N GLY A 19 6.07 -14.56 1.35
CA GLY A 19 5.33 -15.80 1.09
C GLY A 19 4.31 -15.70 -0.05
N ALA A 20 4.32 -14.60 -0.80
CA ALA A 20 3.33 -14.28 -1.83
C ALA A 20 3.45 -15.13 -3.11
N CYS A 21 4.54 -15.88 -3.25
CA CYS A 21 4.80 -16.77 -4.40
C CYS A 21 4.30 -18.21 -4.20
N LYS A 22 3.83 -18.58 -3.01
CA LYS A 22 3.39 -19.96 -2.73
C LYS A 22 1.88 -20.10 -2.98
N GLY A 23 1.47 -21.24 -3.54
CA GLY A 23 0.14 -21.42 -4.11
C GLY A 23 -1.01 -21.29 -3.11
N PRO A 24 -2.28 -21.29 -3.58
CA PRO A 24 -3.45 -21.32 -2.71
C PRO A 24 -3.41 -22.61 -1.86
N GLY A 25 -2.99 -22.47 -0.59
CA GLY A 25 -2.80 -23.59 0.35
C GLY A 25 -1.48 -23.51 1.13
N ASP A 26 -0.47 -22.80 0.62
CA ASP A 26 0.87 -22.79 1.23
C ASP A 26 1.13 -21.60 2.17
N VAL A 27 0.33 -20.53 2.08
CA VAL A 27 0.48 -19.36 2.97
C VAL A 27 0.15 -19.75 4.43
N GLU A 28 -0.75 -20.72 4.63
CA GLU A 28 -1.13 -21.20 5.97
C GLU A 28 -0.03 -22.06 6.64
N ASN A 29 0.90 -22.65 5.88
CA ASN A 29 1.84 -23.65 6.39
C ASN A 29 3.34 -23.31 6.20
N SER A 30 3.67 -22.09 5.76
CA SER A 30 5.04 -21.71 5.41
C SER A 30 5.66 -20.74 6.44
N THR A 31 6.48 -21.29 7.34
CA THR A 31 7.62 -20.69 8.08
C THR A 31 7.49 -19.26 8.62
N ALA A 32 7.52 -19.08 9.95
CA ALA A 32 7.82 -17.86 10.76
C ALA A 32 7.09 -16.52 10.48
N LEU A 33 6.54 -16.33 9.29
CA LEU A 33 5.88 -15.12 8.76
C LEU A 33 4.44 -15.44 8.27
N GLY A 34 4.03 -16.71 8.24
CA GLY A 34 2.66 -17.13 7.88
C GLY A 34 1.56 -16.56 8.80
N SER A 35 1.91 -16.03 9.97
CA SER A 35 1.00 -15.30 10.88
C SER A 35 0.77 -13.83 10.52
N LEU A 36 1.38 -13.31 9.44
CA LEU A 36 1.31 -11.88 9.10
C LEU A 36 0.07 -11.47 8.30
N TRP A 37 -0.45 -12.39 7.50
CA TRP A 37 -1.49 -12.10 6.54
C TRP A 37 -2.87 -12.35 7.13
N HIS A 38 -3.71 -11.32 7.14
CA HIS A 38 -5.08 -11.39 7.62
C HIS A 38 -6.05 -11.07 6.49
N GLN A 39 -7.11 -11.86 6.36
CA GLN A 39 -8.28 -11.44 5.61
C GLN A 39 -9.12 -10.57 6.55
N TYR A 40 -9.09 -9.26 6.33
CA TYR A 40 -9.90 -8.35 7.14
C TYR A 40 -11.34 -8.29 6.61
N THR A 41 -12.26 -8.00 7.53
CA THR A 41 -13.65 -7.68 7.23
C THR A 41 -13.87 -6.22 7.59
N ASP A 42 -14.40 -5.45 6.64
CA ASP A 42 -14.76 -4.06 6.82
C ASP A 42 -16.29 -3.88 6.70
N ASP A 43 -16.80 -2.65 6.68
CA ASP A 43 -18.25 -2.40 6.62
C ASP A 43 -18.94 -2.98 5.36
N ASN A 44 -18.17 -3.31 4.31
CA ASN A 44 -18.67 -3.94 3.09
C ASN A 44 -18.51 -5.47 3.07
N GLY A 45 -17.96 -6.06 4.13
CA GLY A 45 -17.75 -7.50 4.25
C GLY A 45 -16.28 -7.92 4.16
N PRO A 46 -16.01 -9.23 3.95
CA PRO A 46 -14.65 -9.75 3.88
C PRO A 46 -13.94 -9.23 2.62
N GLN A 47 -12.69 -8.80 2.79
CA GLN A 47 -11.88 -8.30 1.67
C GLN A 47 -11.35 -9.45 0.81
N ASP A 48 -11.34 -9.27 -0.52
CA ASP A 48 -10.81 -10.27 -1.48
C ASP A 48 -9.27 -10.29 -1.58
N ARG A 49 -8.59 -9.78 -0.56
CA ARG A 49 -7.14 -9.71 -0.46
C ARG A 49 -6.72 -10.02 0.96
N LEU A 50 -5.49 -10.50 1.14
CA LEU A 50 -4.89 -10.55 2.47
C LEU A 50 -4.14 -9.24 2.71
N ALA A 51 -4.07 -8.81 3.95
CA ALA A 51 -3.28 -7.65 4.32
C ALA A 51 -2.46 -7.87 5.59
N ALA A 52 -1.34 -7.17 5.66
CA ALA A 52 -0.47 -7.09 6.82
C ALA A 52 -0.18 -5.61 7.08
N TYR A 53 -0.21 -5.20 8.35
CA TYR A 53 -0.03 -3.79 8.73
C TYR A 53 1.14 -3.63 9.70
N TRP A 54 2.14 -2.86 9.28
CA TRP A 54 3.30 -2.52 10.10
C TRP A 54 3.41 -1.03 10.31
N GLY A 55 4.02 -0.63 11.41
CA GLY A 55 4.23 0.78 11.68
C GLY A 55 4.93 1.07 12.99
N ASP A 56 5.18 2.36 13.17
CA ASP A 56 5.64 2.93 14.43
C ASP A 56 4.52 2.82 15.49
N THR A 57 4.88 2.84 16.76
CA THR A 57 3.92 2.72 17.87
C THR A 57 2.87 3.84 17.82
N CYS A 58 1.60 3.50 18.10
CA CYS A 58 0.44 4.41 18.08
C CYS A 58 0.09 5.00 16.70
N CYS A 59 0.66 4.50 15.61
CA CYS A 59 0.20 4.82 14.26
C CYS A 59 -0.99 3.92 13.87
N ASP A 60 -2.08 4.00 14.64
CA ASP A 60 -3.33 3.31 14.30
C ASP A 60 -3.97 3.95 13.05
N PHE A 61 -4.56 3.13 12.19
CA PHE A 61 -5.17 3.60 10.95
C PHE A 61 -6.59 3.07 10.82
N TRP A 62 -7.55 3.97 10.74
CA TRP A 62 -8.94 3.62 10.51
C TRP A 62 -9.34 3.87 9.06
N PHE A 63 -10.01 2.91 8.44
CA PHE A 63 -10.64 3.09 7.14
C PHE A 63 -11.86 2.18 7.00
N VAL A 64 -12.97 2.72 6.49
CA VAL A 64 -14.19 1.95 6.12
C VAL A 64 -14.66 0.96 7.20
N GLY A 65 -14.73 1.40 8.46
CA GLY A 65 -15.17 0.56 9.58
C GLY A 65 -14.11 -0.36 10.18
N LEU A 66 -12.92 -0.44 9.56
CA LEU A 66 -11.81 -1.25 10.03
C LEU A 66 -10.75 -0.37 10.71
N LEU A 67 -10.46 -0.67 11.99
CA LEU A 67 -9.33 -0.10 12.72
C LEU A 67 -8.14 -1.07 12.67
N LEU A 68 -7.03 -0.61 12.11
CA LEU A 68 -5.77 -1.34 12.09
C LEU A 68 -4.83 -0.85 13.18
N HIS A 69 -4.24 -1.81 13.89
CA HIS A 69 -3.16 -1.60 14.85
C HIS A 69 -1.84 -2.06 14.23
N PRO A 70 -0.79 -1.21 14.18
CA PRO A 70 0.45 -1.58 13.51
C PRO A 70 1.20 -2.64 14.31
N ALA A 71 1.57 -3.73 13.65
CA ALA A 71 2.64 -4.58 14.16
C ALA A 71 3.97 -3.81 14.11
N PRO A 72 4.90 -4.03 15.06
CA PRO A 72 6.24 -3.45 14.98
C PRO A 72 6.93 -3.85 13.68
N TRP A 73 7.81 -2.98 13.17
CA TRP A 73 8.61 -3.30 11.98
C TRP A 73 9.41 -4.59 12.18
N PRO A 74 9.25 -5.59 11.30
CA PRO A 74 9.88 -6.91 11.48
C PRO A 74 11.40 -6.84 11.29
N ALA A 75 12.16 -7.12 12.35
CA ALA A 75 13.62 -7.12 12.32
C ALA A 75 14.22 -8.17 11.38
N ASN A 76 13.49 -9.26 11.12
CA ASN A 76 13.88 -10.33 10.21
C ASN A 76 13.52 -10.07 8.73
N LEU A 77 12.99 -8.89 8.41
CA LEU A 77 12.63 -8.51 7.04
C LEU A 77 13.26 -7.14 6.67
N PRO A 78 14.61 -7.06 6.60
CA PRO A 78 15.31 -5.81 6.29
C PRO A 78 14.96 -5.25 4.90
N GLU A 79 14.51 -6.09 3.97
CA GLU A 79 14.08 -5.66 2.64
C GLU A 79 12.82 -4.79 2.70
N LEU A 80 11.95 -4.97 3.70
CA LEU A 80 10.81 -4.07 3.93
C LEU A 80 11.28 -2.66 4.29
N LEU A 81 12.37 -2.54 5.07
CA LEU A 81 12.99 -1.25 5.36
C LEU A 81 13.65 -0.65 4.12
N SER A 82 14.23 -1.47 3.23
CA SER A 82 14.69 -1.02 1.92
C SER A 82 13.54 -0.50 1.06
N ALA A 83 12.38 -1.18 1.04
CA ALA A 83 11.19 -0.70 0.34
C ALA A 83 10.67 0.62 0.93
N ARG A 84 10.68 0.80 2.26
CA ARG A 84 10.36 2.08 2.91
C ARG A 84 11.31 3.19 2.46
N ARG A 85 12.62 2.93 2.39
CA ARG A 85 13.61 3.89 1.87
C ARG A 85 13.39 4.20 0.39
N ALA A 86 13.11 3.20 -0.43
CA ALA A 86 12.82 3.39 -1.86
C ALA A 86 11.55 4.24 -2.07
N ALA A 87 10.52 4.04 -1.23
CA ALA A 87 9.33 4.88 -1.22
C ALA A 87 9.67 6.35 -0.88
N GLN A 88 10.53 6.59 0.13
CA GLN A 88 11.00 7.95 0.45
C GLN A 88 11.74 8.58 -0.73
N GLN A 89 12.67 7.84 -1.36
CA GLN A 89 13.41 8.29 -2.54
C GLN A 89 12.49 8.62 -3.72
N ALA A 90 11.43 7.82 -3.95
CA ALA A 90 10.43 8.10 -4.98
C ALA A 90 9.70 9.42 -4.72
N ALA A 91 9.32 9.69 -3.47
CA ALA A 91 8.68 10.94 -3.11
C ALA A 91 9.62 12.14 -3.24
N GLU A 92 10.87 12.01 -2.80
CA GLU A 92 11.91 13.05 -2.97
C GLU A 92 12.17 13.34 -4.46
N TYR A 93 12.22 12.31 -5.31
CA TYR A 93 12.30 12.46 -6.76
C TYR A 93 11.12 13.27 -7.30
N CYS A 94 9.89 12.90 -6.93
CA CYS A 94 8.69 13.62 -7.35
C CYS A 94 8.68 15.07 -6.86
N GLN A 95 9.12 15.32 -5.62
CA GLN A 95 9.22 16.66 -5.06
C GLN A 95 10.23 17.52 -5.85
N ARG A 96 11.43 17.01 -6.12
CA ARG A 96 12.44 17.72 -6.93
C ARG A 96 11.93 18.02 -8.33
N ARG A 97 11.17 17.10 -8.93
CA ARG A 97 10.72 17.21 -10.32
C ARG A 97 9.47 18.08 -10.51
N TYR A 98 8.55 18.09 -9.54
CA TYR A 98 7.23 18.70 -9.66
C TYR A 98 6.90 19.72 -8.57
N GLY A 99 7.89 20.10 -7.74
CA GLY A 99 7.70 20.99 -6.60
C GLY A 99 6.87 20.37 -5.47
N GLY A 100 6.65 21.15 -4.40
CA GLY A 100 5.86 20.75 -3.23
C GLY A 100 6.69 20.65 -1.95
N LYS A 101 6.00 20.55 -0.81
CA LYS A 101 6.61 20.18 0.47
C LYS A 101 6.51 18.68 0.64
N LEU A 102 7.52 18.11 1.28
CA LEU A 102 7.58 16.71 1.60
C LEU A 102 8.20 16.58 2.98
N ASP A 103 7.39 16.21 3.95
CA ASP A 103 7.83 15.62 5.20
C ASP A 103 7.78 14.09 5.08
N ALA A 104 8.50 13.55 4.09
CA ALA A 104 8.73 12.10 3.94
C ALA A 104 9.71 11.56 4.97
N THR A 105 10.20 12.40 5.88
CA THR A 105 11.15 11.98 6.91
C THR A 105 10.56 10.87 7.79
N LYS A 106 9.24 10.68 7.78
CA LYS A 106 8.58 9.61 8.55
C LYS A 106 7.42 8.95 7.79
N LEU A 107 7.72 8.01 6.89
CA LEU A 107 6.71 7.03 6.47
C LEU A 107 6.43 6.05 7.62
N THR A 108 5.61 6.46 8.60
CA THR A 108 5.42 5.75 9.87
C THR A 108 4.65 4.44 9.79
N SER A 109 4.00 4.13 8.67
CA SER A 109 3.28 2.87 8.50
C SER A 109 3.34 2.31 7.10
N CYS A 110 3.07 1.01 6.97
CA CYS A 110 2.95 0.27 5.74
C CYS A 110 1.77 -0.70 5.82
N LEU A 111 0.77 -0.52 4.96
CA LEU A 111 -0.25 -1.52 4.68
C LEU A 111 0.15 -2.31 3.45
N ALA A 112 0.55 -3.56 3.65
CA ALA A 112 0.79 -4.49 2.57
C ALA A 112 -0.51 -5.19 2.19
N ASN A 113 -0.79 -5.28 0.89
CA ASN A 113 -1.93 -6.00 0.34
C ASN A 113 -1.42 -7.08 -0.61
N TYR A 114 -1.80 -8.32 -0.34
CA TYR A 114 -1.50 -9.48 -1.18
C TYR A 114 -2.73 -9.88 -2.01
N TYR A 115 -2.57 -9.77 -3.32
CA TYR A 115 -3.55 -10.19 -4.33
C TYR A 115 -3.07 -11.52 -4.91
N ARG A 116 -3.83 -12.59 -4.66
CA ARG A 116 -3.50 -13.94 -5.14
C ARG A 116 -3.62 -14.02 -6.66
N ARG A 117 -2.99 -15.03 -7.27
CA ARG A 117 -3.11 -15.26 -8.71
C ARG A 117 -4.58 -15.40 -9.12
N GLY A 118 -4.98 -14.67 -10.17
CA GLY A 118 -6.35 -14.69 -10.71
C GLY A 118 -7.44 -14.22 -9.73
N GLN A 119 -7.06 -13.61 -8.60
CA GLN A 119 -7.97 -13.22 -7.54
C GLN A 119 -7.58 -11.85 -6.97
N GLY A 120 -8.52 -11.26 -6.24
CA GLY A 120 -8.28 -10.03 -5.51
C GLY A 120 -8.29 -8.78 -6.38
N HIS A 121 -9.07 -7.83 -5.92
CA HIS A 121 -9.22 -6.51 -6.49
C HIS A 121 -9.37 -5.50 -5.35
N ILE A 122 -9.35 -4.23 -5.69
CA ILE A 122 -9.86 -3.18 -4.81
C ILE A 122 -10.69 -2.22 -5.65
N ASP A 123 -11.93 -2.05 -5.23
CA ASP A 123 -12.87 -1.16 -5.90
C ASP A 123 -12.39 0.29 -5.89
N ALA A 124 -12.97 1.10 -6.77
CA ALA A 124 -12.64 2.50 -6.90
C ALA A 124 -12.90 3.28 -5.59
N HIS A 125 -11.83 3.74 -4.95
CA HIS A 125 -11.86 4.44 -3.67
C HIS A 125 -10.86 5.60 -3.63
N GLY A 126 -11.01 6.49 -2.64
CA GLY A 126 -9.92 7.37 -2.22
C GLY A 126 -9.48 6.93 -0.83
N ASP A 127 -8.19 7.07 -0.52
CA ASP A 127 -7.68 6.78 0.81
C ASP A 127 -8.32 7.71 1.84
N GLU A 128 -8.61 7.18 3.03
CA GLU A 128 -8.84 8.02 4.21
C GLU A 128 -7.51 8.66 4.62
N VAL A 129 -7.45 9.98 4.63
CA VAL A 129 -6.22 10.76 4.85
C VAL A 129 -6.28 11.66 6.08
N ARG A 130 -7.33 11.57 6.90
CA ARG A 130 -7.46 12.41 8.11
C ARG A 130 -6.32 12.22 9.11
N ALA A 131 -5.81 10.99 9.24
CA ALA A 131 -4.75 10.65 10.17
C ALA A 131 -3.35 10.90 9.58
N HIS A 132 -3.27 11.37 8.34
CA HIS A 132 -2.00 11.58 7.66
C HIS A 132 -1.37 12.90 8.10
N GLY A 133 -0.04 12.99 8.02
CA GLY A 133 0.67 14.27 8.13
C GLY A 133 0.25 15.27 7.05
N GLU A 134 0.68 16.53 7.19
CA GLU A 134 0.21 17.67 6.39
C GLU A 134 0.23 17.44 4.87
N ASP A 135 1.26 16.76 4.37
CA ASP A 135 1.43 16.55 2.93
C ASP A 135 0.59 15.39 2.35
N LYS A 136 -0.07 14.59 3.21
CA LYS A 136 -1.00 13.50 2.87
C LYS A 136 -0.48 12.53 1.79
N TYR A 137 0.82 12.26 1.79
CA TYR A 137 1.43 11.33 0.84
C TYR A 137 0.97 9.88 1.08
N VAL A 138 0.71 9.20 -0.03
CA VAL A 138 0.50 7.76 -0.11
C VAL A 138 1.44 7.20 -1.17
N ILE A 139 2.33 6.31 -0.78
CA ILE A 139 3.38 5.80 -1.67
C ILE A 139 3.27 4.28 -1.73
N SER A 140 2.95 3.74 -2.89
CA SER A 140 2.82 2.30 -3.11
C SER A 140 4.04 1.75 -3.83
N ILE A 141 4.75 0.79 -3.23
CA ILE A 141 5.70 -0.08 -3.95
C ILE A 141 4.96 -1.33 -4.44
N SER A 142 5.19 -1.73 -5.69
CA SER A 142 4.59 -2.93 -6.28
C SER A 142 5.61 -4.05 -6.42
N LEU A 143 5.25 -5.26 -5.99
CA LEU A 143 6.07 -6.47 -6.06
C LEU A 143 5.29 -7.59 -6.73
N GLY A 144 6.01 -8.52 -7.36
CA GLY A 144 5.44 -9.62 -8.12
C GLY A 144 4.94 -9.18 -9.49
N GLY A 145 3.78 -9.72 -9.88
CA GLY A 145 3.24 -9.52 -11.20
C GLY A 145 2.67 -8.12 -11.44
N PRO A 146 2.70 -7.64 -12.69
CA PRO A 146 2.20 -6.32 -13.02
C PRO A 146 0.68 -6.29 -12.88
N ARG A 147 0.14 -5.16 -12.40
CA ARG A 147 -1.31 -4.95 -12.29
C ARG A 147 -1.70 -3.60 -12.87
N GLU A 148 -2.84 -3.57 -13.54
CA GLU A 148 -3.41 -2.31 -14.00
C GLU A 148 -3.92 -1.51 -12.79
N PHE A 149 -3.58 -0.23 -12.74
CA PHE A 149 -4.09 0.73 -11.79
C PHE A 149 -4.90 1.78 -12.53
N VAL A 150 -6.15 1.94 -12.12
CA VAL A 150 -7.10 2.86 -12.75
C VAL A 150 -7.32 4.05 -11.83
N LEU A 151 -7.18 5.26 -12.36
CA LEU A 151 -7.52 6.50 -11.68
C LEU A 151 -8.66 7.21 -12.41
N THR A 152 -9.76 7.48 -11.73
CA THR A 152 -10.97 8.09 -12.29
C THR A 152 -11.30 9.38 -11.55
N GLU A 153 -11.48 10.48 -12.28
CA GLU A 153 -11.84 11.80 -11.72
C GLU A 153 -13.28 11.77 -11.19
N ARG A 154 -13.50 12.37 -10.02
CA ARG A 154 -14.84 12.58 -9.47
C ARG A 154 -15.50 13.80 -10.11
N GLY A 155 -16.83 13.84 -10.16
CA GLY A 155 -17.55 15.06 -10.54
C GLY A 155 -17.88 15.22 -12.03
N GLY A 156 -17.92 14.13 -12.82
CA GLY A 156 -18.67 14.10 -14.09
C GLY A 156 -17.87 14.34 -15.37
N SER A 157 -16.59 14.71 -15.29
CA SER A 157 -15.68 14.75 -16.46
C SER A 157 -15.27 13.37 -16.97
N GLN A 158 -15.40 12.33 -16.13
CA GLN A 158 -14.98 10.93 -16.35
C GLN A 158 -13.57 10.79 -16.94
N ARG A 159 -12.64 11.68 -16.58
CA ARG A 159 -11.24 11.47 -16.97
C ARG A 159 -10.71 10.21 -16.29
N GLU A 160 -10.17 9.32 -17.10
CA GLU A 160 -9.60 8.07 -16.65
C GLU A 160 -8.14 8.00 -17.07
N MET A 161 -7.28 7.57 -16.15
CA MET A 161 -5.88 7.26 -16.42
C MET A 161 -5.61 5.82 -16.00
N ARG A 162 -4.89 5.08 -16.85
CA ARG A 162 -4.48 3.70 -16.60
C ARG A 162 -2.97 3.63 -16.56
N LEU A 163 -2.45 2.92 -15.57
CA LEU A 163 -1.01 2.75 -15.34
C LEU A 163 -0.73 1.28 -15.05
N GLN A 164 0.26 0.70 -15.71
CA GLN A 164 0.75 -0.62 -15.33
C GLN A 164 1.72 -0.46 -14.16
N LEU A 165 1.42 -1.10 -13.03
CA LEU A 165 2.30 -1.11 -11.87
C LEU A 165 3.24 -2.31 -11.95
N GLU A 166 4.47 -2.05 -12.36
CA GLU A 166 5.49 -3.08 -12.56
C GLU A 166 6.16 -3.51 -11.24
N HIS A 167 6.84 -4.66 -11.29
CA HIS A 167 7.73 -5.10 -10.21
C HIS A 167 8.77 -4.02 -9.85
N GLY A 168 8.98 -3.78 -8.56
CA GLY A 168 9.95 -2.79 -8.07
C GLY A 168 9.57 -1.32 -8.32
N SER A 169 8.40 -1.04 -8.89
CA SER A 169 7.94 0.33 -9.17
C SER A 169 7.33 1.02 -7.95
N ALA A 170 7.39 2.35 -7.93
CA ALA A 170 6.64 3.20 -7.01
C ALA A 170 5.55 4.01 -7.70
N LEU A 171 4.37 4.03 -7.10
CA LEU A 171 3.33 5.02 -7.35
C LEU A 171 3.27 6.00 -6.18
N VAL A 172 3.59 7.26 -6.45
CA VAL A 172 3.49 8.36 -5.48
C VAL A 172 2.19 9.12 -5.74
N MET A 173 1.29 9.09 -4.76
CA MET A 173 0.05 9.85 -4.73
C MET A 173 0.20 10.94 -3.65
N ARG A 174 -0.07 12.20 -3.98
CA ARG A 174 0.24 13.35 -3.10
C ARG A 174 -0.91 14.33 -3.00
N GLY A 175 -1.06 14.94 -1.83
CA GLY A 175 -2.07 15.96 -1.54
C GLY A 175 -3.47 15.40 -1.29
N GLU A 176 -4.27 16.17 -0.57
CA GLU A 176 -5.66 15.82 -0.25
C GLU A 176 -6.51 15.62 -1.50
N ASP A 177 -6.35 16.51 -2.48
CA ASP A 177 -7.09 16.51 -3.74
C ASP A 177 -6.94 15.19 -4.51
N MET A 178 -5.81 14.49 -4.36
CA MET A 178 -5.62 13.18 -5.00
C MET A 178 -6.57 12.12 -4.45
N GLN A 179 -6.95 12.20 -3.17
CA GLN A 179 -7.83 11.22 -2.53
C GLN A 179 -9.29 11.70 -2.49
N THR A 180 -9.52 13.01 -2.55
CA THR A 180 -10.86 13.61 -2.55
C THR A 180 -11.42 13.84 -3.95
N ALA A 181 -10.61 14.26 -4.93
CA ALA A 181 -11.03 14.55 -6.29
C ALA A 181 -10.87 13.37 -7.26
N TRP A 182 -10.09 12.36 -6.90
CA TRP A 182 -9.93 11.13 -7.69
C TRP A 182 -10.36 9.89 -6.90
N LYS A 183 -10.66 8.83 -7.64
CA LYS A 183 -10.77 7.47 -7.11
C LYS A 183 -9.76 6.60 -7.82
N HIS A 184 -9.15 5.67 -7.10
CA HIS A 184 -8.27 4.67 -7.66
C HIS A 184 -8.74 3.25 -7.38
N ALA A 185 -8.43 2.34 -8.31
CA ALA A 185 -8.78 0.93 -8.24
C ALA A 185 -7.63 0.04 -8.74
N LEU A 186 -7.62 -1.19 -8.24
CA LEU A 186 -6.98 -2.31 -8.93
C LEU A 186 -8.11 -3.23 -9.38
N PRO A 187 -8.55 -3.16 -10.65
CA PRO A 187 -9.66 -3.95 -11.14
C PRO A 187 -9.37 -5.45 -11.03
N LEU A 188 -10.43 -6.25 -11.04
CA LEU A 188 -10.32 -7.69 -11.17
C LEU A 188 -9.75 -8.01 -12.56
N GLU A 189 -8.67 -8.76 -12.59
CA GLU A 189 -8.05 -9.24 -13.82
C GLU A 189 -8.43 -10.70 -14.07
N GLY A 190 -8.12 -11.22 -15.26
CA GLY A 190 -8.42 -12.61 -15.63
C GLY A 190 -7.72 -13.63 -14.73
N ASN A 191 -8.16 -14.89 -14.80
CA ASN A 191 -7.65 -15.99 -13.98
C ASN A 191 -6.12 -16.23 -14.08
N ASP A 192 -5.50 -15.77 -15.18
CA ASP A 192 -4.06 -15.88 -15.40
C ASP A 192 -3.24 -14.72 -14.81
N ALA A 193 -3.90 -13.72 -14.22
CA ALA A 193 -3.22 -12.58 -13.61
C ALA A 193 -2.24 -13.05 -12.51
N PRO A 194 -0.96 -12.67 -12.58
CA PRO A 194 0.04 -13.08 -11.61
C PRO A 194 -0.24 -12.51 -10.21
N ALA A 195 0.27 -13.19 -9.19
CA ALA A 195 0.16 -12.72 -7.82
C ALA A 195 0.96 -11.42 -7.62
N ARG A 196 0.42 -10.49 -6.80
CA ARG A 196 1.02 -9.19 -6.53
C ARG A 196 0.99 -8.86 -5.05
N VAL A 197 2.04 -8.20 -4.56
CA VAL A 197 2.01 -7.48 -3.29
C VAL A 197 2.14 -5.99 -3.53
N GLY A 198 1.23 -5.19 -2.98
CA GLY A 198 1.34 -3.74 -2.92
C GLY A 198 1.68 -3.28 -1.51
N LEU A 199 2.82 -2.62 -1.32
CA LEU A 199 3.26 -2.05 -0.04
C LEU A 199 2.91 -0.57 -0.01
N THR A 200 1.88 -0.19 0.73
CA THR A 200 1.39 1.20 0.76
C THR A 200 1.87 1.91 2.02
N PHE A 201 2.86 2.78 1.83
CA PHE A 201 3.47 3.57 2.89
C PHE A 201 2.74 4.90 3.10
N ARG A 202 2.55 5.26 4.37
CA ARG A 202 1.86 6.49 4.80
C ARG A 202 2.58 7.11 5.98
N SER A 203 2.47 8.43 6.12
CA SER A 203 2.88 9.17 7.32
C SER A 203 1.65 9.36 8.21
N ILE A 204 1.37 8.37 9.05
CA ILE A 204 0.29 8.42 10.04
C ILE A 204 0.79 9.16 11.29
N VAL A 205 0.03 10.14 11.76
CA VAL A 205 0.32 10.91 12.96
C VAL A 205 0.13 10.01 14.20
N PRO A 206 1.19 9.75 15.00
CA PRO A 206 1.06 8.89 16.18
C PRO A 206 0.01 9.40 17.17
N GLY A 207 -0.86 8.51 17.63
CA GLY A 207 -1.91 8.79 18.62
C GLY A 207 -3.13 9.53 18.05
N TYR A 208 -3.21 9.77 16.74
CA TYR A 208 -4.32 10.50 16.12
C TYR A 208 -5.69 9.87 16.43
N GLU A 209 -5.86 8.57 16.17
CA GLU A 209 -7.15 7.90 16.39
C GLU A 209 -7.54 7.84 17.88
N HIS A 210 -6.55 7.77 18.79
CA HIS A 210 -6.79 7.87 20.23
C HIS A 210 -7.24 9.26 20.65
N PHE A 211 -6.66 10.30 20.06
CA PHE A 211 -7.06 11.68 20.29
C PHE A 211 -8.49 11.93 19.81
N VAL A 212 -8.83 11.51 18.58
CA VAL A 212 -10.18 11.68 18.02
C VAL A 212 -11.24 10.95 18.83
N LYS A 213 -10.98 9.74 19.33
CA LYS A 213 -11.93 8.99 20.18
C LYS A 213 -12.25 9.65 21.53
N LYS A 214 -11.41 10.57 22.00
CA LYS A 214 -11.63 11.29 23.27
C LYS A 214 -12.47 12.56 23.12
N LEU A 215 -12.66 13.03 21.89
CA LEU A 215 -13.52 14.16 21.55
C LEU A 215 -14.96 13.69 21.33
#